data_AF-A0A2V7IFK5-F1
#
_entry.id   AF-A0A2V7IFK5-F1
#
_cell.length_a   1.000
_cell.length_b   1.000
_cell.length_c   1.000
_cell.angle_alpha   90.00
_cell.angle_beta   90.00
_cell.angle_gamma   90.00
#
_symmetry.space_group_name_H-M   'P 1'
#
loop_
_entity.id
_entity.type
_entity.pdbx_description
1 polymer ?
#
loop_
_entity_poly.entity_id
_entity_poly.type
_entity_poly.pdbx_seq_one_letter_code
_entity_poly.pdbx_strand_id
1 'polypeptide(L)' 'MFRSILGFAVFAVLALVAIKLLFGVFGIVLGLVTTLLVWAAFGFLLYLGLRVISPGTAEKLRELIKGRPTDTSP' A
#
# COMPACT_ATOMS: atom_id res chain seq x y z
N MET A 1 29.49 18.88 -37.56
CA MET A 1 29.35 17.74 -36.63
C MET A 1 28.84 18.15 -35.26
N PHE A 2 29.33 19.26 -34.67
CA PHE A 2 28.86 19.79 -33.38
C PHE A 2 27.33 20.00 -33.30
N ARG A 3 26.69 20.49 -34.37
CA ARG A 3 25.23 20.68 -34.46
C ARG A 3 24.41 19.38 -34.34
N SER A 4 24.97 18.25 -34.77
CA SER A 4 24.32 16.93 -34.66
C SER A 4 24.51 16.31 -33.27
N ILE A 5 25.68 16.49 -32.66
CA ILE A 5 25.96 16.09 -31.27
C ILE A 5 25.07 16.87 -30.29
N LEU A 6 24.88 18.17 -30.52
CA LEU A 6 24.02 19.01 -29.69
C LEU A 6 22.55 18.57 -29.77
N GLY A 7 22.06 18.23 -30.97
CA GLY A 7 20.71 17.70 -31.15
C GLY A 7 20.51 16.34 -30.46
N PHE A 8 21.49 15.44 -30.55
CA PHE A 8 21.47 14.17 -29.84
C PHE A 8 21.51 14.35 -28.31
N ALA A 9 22.32 15.28 -27.81
CA ALA A 9 22.40 15.57 -26.38
C ALA A 9 21.06 16.05 -25.82
N VAL A 10 20.38 16.97 -26.51
CA VAL A 10 19.05 17.45 -26.11
C VAL A 10 18.03 16.31 -26.14
N PHE A 11 18.05 15.48 -27.20
CA PHE A 11 17.16 14.34 -27.31
C PHE A 11 17.39 13.29 -26.20
N ALA A 12 18.65 13.02 -25.88
CA ALA A 12 19.02 12.10 -24.81
C ALA A 12 18.53 12.61 -23.44
N VAL A 13 18.65 13.91 -23.16
CA VAL A 13 18.10 14.50 -21.93
C VAL A 13 16.57 14.36 -21.90
N LEU A 14 15.88 14.63 -23.00
CA LEU A 14 14.42 14.45 -23.08
C LEU A 14 14.01 12.99 -22.87
N ALA A 15 14.71 12.04 -23.47
CA ALA A 15 14.47 10.61 -23.27
C ALA A 15 14.67 10.18 -21.82
N LEU A 16 15.73 10.67 -21.16
CA LEU A 16 15.97 10.42 -19.74
C LEU A 16 14.87 11.01 -18.85
N VAL A 17 14.38 12.21 -19.17
CA VAL A 17 13.27 12.83 -18.45
C VAL A 17 11.99 12.01 -18.63
N ALA A 18 11.68 11.57 -19.85
CA ALA A 18 10.51 10.74 -20.13
C ALA A 18 10.55 9.40 -19.36
N ILE A 19 11.71 8.73 -19.35
CA ILE A 19 11.93 7.51 -18.57
C ILE A 19 11.75 7.77 -17.07
N LYS A 20 12.35 8.84 -16.54
CA LYS A 20 12.18 9.21 -15.13
C LYS A 20 10.73 9.48 -14.77
N LEU A 21 9.96 10.10 -15.67
CA LEU A 21 8.54 10.34 -15.47
C LEU A 21 7.77 9.02 -15.38
N LEU A 22 8.06 8.09 -16.31
CA LEU A 22 7.42 6.77 -16.35
C LEU A 22 7.69 5.97 -15.07
N PHE A 23 8.96 5.89 -14.65
CA PHE A 23 9.33 5.23 -13.39
C PHE A 23 8.81 5.98 -12.15
N GLY A 24 8.69 7.30 -12.21
CA GLY A 24 8.11 8.10 -11.13
C GLY A 24 6.64 7.77 -10.90
N VAL A 25 5.84 7.67 -11.96
CA VAL A 25 4.43 7.25 -11.87
C VAL A 25 4.31 5.83 -11.34
N PHE A 26 5.14 4.91 -11.84
CA PHE A 26 5.17 3.53 -11.35
C PHE A 26 5.57 3.47 -9.86
N GLY A 27 6.53 4.29 -9.45
CA GLY A 27 6.98 4.44 -8.07
C GLY A 27 5.89 4.99 -7.15
N ILE A 28 5.04 5.92 -7.62
CA ILE A 28 3.89 6.41 -6.85
C ILE A 28 2.90 5.28 -6.59
N VAL A 29 2.54 4.51 -7.62
CA VAL A 29 1.60 3.39 -7.49
C VAL A 29 2.16 2.33 -6.54
N LEU A 30 3.40 1.91 -6.74
CA LEU A 30 4.06 0.95 -5.86
C LEU A 30 4.21 1.49 -4.43
N GLY A 31 4.52 2.76 -4.27
CA GLY A 31 4.62 3.43 -2.97
C GLY A 31 3.29 3.45 -2.23
N LEU A 32 2.18 3.74 -2.92
CA LEU A 32 0.84 3.71 -2.34
C LEU A 32 0.46 2.29 -1.92
N VAL A 33 0.65 1.29 -2.79
CA VAL A 33 0.39 -0.12 -2.49
C VAL A 33 1.21 -0.55 -1.26
N THR A 34 2.50 -0.22 -1.23
CA THR A 34 3.39 -0.56 -0.12
C THR A 34 2.95 0.12 1.18
N THR A 35 2.57 1.40 1.12
CA THR A 35 2.10 2.15 2.29
C THR A 35 0.83 1.52 2.87
N LEU A 36 -0.13 1.19 2.02
CA LEU A 36 -1.35 0.48 2.41
C LEU A 36 -1.02 -0.89 3.01
N LEU A 37 -0.10 -1.64 2.40
CA LEU A 37 0.35 -2.93 2.92
C LEU A 37 0.98 -2.81 4.31
N VAL A 38 1.83 -1.80 4.52
CA VAL A 38 2.48 -1.55 5.82
C VAL A 38 1.44 -1.18 6.89
N TRP A 39 0.48 -0.31 6.55
CA TRP A 39 -0.62 0.02 7.46
C TRP A 39 -1.49 -1.20 7.80
N ALA A 40 -1.82 -2.00 6.80
CA ALA A 40 -2.56 -3.25 6.99
C ALA A 40 -1.77 -4.25 7.85
N ALA A 41 -0.46 -4.39 7.59
CA ALA A 41 0.43 -5.23 8.38
C ALA A 41 0.53 -4.75 9.83
N PHE A 42 0.54 -3.44 10.07
CA PHE A 42 0.55 -2.88 11.41
C PHE A 42 -0.76 -3.18 12.16
N GLY A 43 -1.91 -3.02 11.50
CA GLY A 43 -3.21 -3.42 12.05
C GLY A 43 -3.29 -4.92 12.35
N PHE A 44 -2.70 -5.75 11.47
CA PHE A 44 -2.60 -7.19 11.68
C PHE A 44 -1.67 -7.54 12.84
N LEU A 45 -0.51 -6.89 12.96
CA LEU A 45 0.41 -7.07 14.08
C LEU A 45 -0.23 -6.66 15.41
N LEU A 46 -1.01 -5.59 15.41
CA LEU A 46 -1.74 -5.13 16.59
C LEU A 46 -2.84 -6.13 16.99
N TYR A 47 -3.59 -6.67 16.03
CA TYR A 47 -4.54 -7.76 16.27
C TYR A 47 -3.82 -9.00 16.81
N LEU A 48 -2.68 -9.37 16.22
CA LEU A 48 -1.90 -10.52 16.64
C LEU A 48 -1.35 -10.34 18.06
N GLY A 49 -0.81 -9.16 18.37
CA GLY A 49 -0.37 -8.80 19.72
C GLY A 49 -1.52 -8.85 20.73
N LEU A 50 -2.68 -8.29 20.39
CA LEU A 50 -3.86 -8.34 21.25
C LEU A 50 -4.37 -9.77 21.45
N ARG A 51 -4.30 -10.61 20.41
CA ARG A 51 -4.66 -12.04 20.45
C ARG A 51 -3.67 -12.86 21.28
N VAL A 52 -2.38 -12.55 21.23
CA VAL A 52 -1.32 -13.21 22.02
C VAL A 52 -1.42 -12.84 23.49
N ILE A 53 -1.68 -11.57 23.81
CA ILE A 53 -1.80 -11.08 25.20
C ILE A 53 -3.17 -11.41 25.81
N SER A 54 -4.24 -11.38 25.01
CA SER A 54 -5.62 -11.62 25.48
C SER A 54 -6.46 -12.40 24.45
N PRO A 55 -6.38 -13.74 24.42
CA PRO A 55 -7.21 -14.55 23.52
C PRO A 55 -8.70 -14.28 23.70
N GLY A 56 -9.15 -13.99 24.93
CA GLY A 56 -10.55 -13.66 25.24
C GLY A 56 -11.08 -12.36 24.60
N THR A 57 -10.23 -11.42 24.21
CA THR A 57 -10.65 -10.18 23.53
C THR A 57 -10.85 -10.42 22.04
N ALA A 58 -10.07 -11.33 21.43
CA ALA A 58 -10.24 -11.74 20.04
C ALA A 58 -11.55 -12.51 19.82
N GLU A 59 -11.95 -13.35 20.80
CA GLU A 59 -13.26 -14.03 20.80
C GLU A 59 -14.41 -13.01 20.82
N LYS A 60 -14.35 -12.02 21.71
CA LYS A 60 -15.37 -10.96 21.84
C LYS A 60 -15.46 -10.05 20.62
N LEU A 61 -14.33 -9.72 20.00
CA LEU A 61 -14.30 -8.94 18.76
C LEU A 61 -14.89 -9.74 17.59
N ARG A 62 -14.65 -11.06 17.56
CA ARG A 62 -15.27 -11.96 16.58
C ARG A 62 -16.77 -12.12 16.79
N GLU A 63 -17.25 -12.13 18.04
CA GLU A 63 -18.68 -12.08 18.38
C GLU A 63 -19.33 -10.75 18.00
N LEU A 64 -18.66 -9.62 18.25
CA LEU A 64 -19.14 -8.29 17.87
C LEU A 64 -19.20 -8.09 16.35
N ILE A 65 -18.19 -8.56 15.61
CA ILE A 65 -18.11 -8.43 14.15
C ILE A 65 -19.03 -9.42 13.42
N LYS A 66 -19.24 -10.63 13.97
CA LYS A 66 -20.22 -11.58 13.40
C LYS A 66 -21.66 -11.09 13.51
N GLY A 67 -21.90 -10.02 14.27
CA GLY A 67 -23.22 -9.59 14.64
C GLY A 67 -23.80 -10.56 15.66
N ARG A 68 -24.33 -10.02 16.76
CA ARG A 68 -25.36 -10.71 17.53
C ARG A 68 -26.39 -11.23 16.52
N PRO A 69 -26.66 -12.55 16.42
CA PRO A 69 -27.81 -13.02 15.67
C PRO A 69 -28.98 -12.23 16.21
N THR A 70 -29.60 -11.42 15.35
CA THR A 70 -30.82 -10.68 15.64
C THR A 70 -31.71 -11.57 16.47
N ASP A 71 -31.99 -11.08 17.67
CA ASP A 71 -32.83 -11.70 18.68
C ASP A 71 -34.04 -12.31 17.97
N THR A 72 -34.01 -13.64 17.85
CA THR A 72 -35.16 -14.41 17.38
C THR A 72 -36.09 -14.48 18.59
N SER A 73 -36.85 -13.40 18.81
CA SER A 73 -37.96 -13.43 19.75
C SER A 73 -39.19 -13.98 19.02
N PRO A 74 -39.77 -15.12 19.45
CA PRO A 74 -41.18 -15.39 19.20
C PRO A 74 -42.07 -14.41 19.97
#